data_AF-A0A117SVL5-F1
#
_entry.id   AF-A0A117SVL5-F1
#
_cell.length_a   1.000
_cell.length_b   1.000
_cell.length_c   1.000
_cell.angle_alpha   90.00
_cell.angle_beta   90.00
_cell.angle_gamma   90.00
#
_symmetry.space_group_name_H-M   'P 1'
#
loop_
_entity.id
_entity.type
_entity.pdbx_description
1 polymer ?
#
loop_
_entity_poly.entity_id
_entity_poly.type
_entity_poly.pdbx_seq_one_letter_code
_entity_poly.pdbx_strand_id
1 'polypeptide(L)'
;MPEQSTSRIIEITHFSKDKKPNKLTIDAQPPSINENGFPEEGGYFLRIGDAVFHLTEAEAAHLALTLLETHRQHTLQFTKISGERRKKGEEAE
;
A
#
# COMPACT_ATOMS: atom_id res chain seq x y z
N MET A 1 8.50 21.36 -19.92
CA MET A 1 7.51 20.62 -19.11
C MET A 1 7.77 20.99 -17.66
N PRO A 2 6.87 21.75 -17.00
CA PRO A 2 7.04 22.00 -15.57
C PRO A 2 6.92 20.66 -14.84
N GLU A 3 7.90 20.33 -13.99
CA GLU A 3 7.84 19.15 -13.13
C GLU A 3 6.59 19.26 -12.24
N GLN A 4 5.56 18.47 -12.52
CA GLN A 4 4.44 18.31 -11.59
C GLN A 4 5.02 17.74 -10.29
N SER A 5 4.96 18.54 -9.23
CA SER A 5 5.56 18.20 -7.94
C SER A 5 4.78 17.05 -7.29
N THR A 6 5.38 15.86 -7.27
CA THR A 6 4.85 14.72 -6.53
C THR A 6 5.21 14.86 -5.04
N SER A 7 4.29 14.53 -4.14
CA SER A 7 4.51 14.55 -2.70
C SER A 7 4.55 13.15 -2.11
N ARG A 8 5.56 12.83 -1.29
CA ARG A 8 5.63 11.52 -0.64
C ARG A 8 4.57 11.38 0.45
N ILE A 9 3.72 10.37 0.33
CA ILE A 9 2.68 10.07 1.32
C ILE A 9 2.99 8.82 2.14
N ILE A 10 3.74 7.86 1.59
CA ILE A 10 4.17 6.65 2.30
C ILE A 10 5.65 6.40 2.05
N GLU A 11 6.38 6.07 3.11
CA GLU A 11 7.74 5.52 3.06
C GLU A 11 7.86 4.40 4.09
N ILE A 12 8.06 3.17 3.63
CA ILE A 12 8.31 2.01 4.50
C ILE A 12 9.68 1.44 4.12
N THR A 13 10.60 1.46 5.07
CA THR A 13 11.92 0.83 4.91
C THR A 13 11.84 -0.64 5.34
N HIS A 14 12.22 -1.54 4.43
CA HIS A 14 12.29 -2.96 4.68
C HIS A 14 13.74 -3.45 4.63
N PHE A 15 14.14 -4.20 5.65
CA PHE A 15 15.45 -4.85 5.70
C PHE A 15 15.26 -6.31 5.26
N SER A 16 15.64 -6.62 4.02
CA SER A 16 15.65 -8.01 3.56
C SER A 16 16.77 -8.79 4.24
N LYS A 17 16.69 -10.13 4.20
CA LYS A 17 17.76 -11.02 4.70
C LYS A 17 19.13 -10.75 4.06
N ASP A 18 19.15 -10.13 2.88
CA ASP A 18 20.36 -9.77 2.12
C ASP A 18 20.98 -8.43 2.55
N LYS A 19 20.52 -7.83 3.67
CA LYS A 19 21.05 -6.61 4.31
C LYS A 19 21.02 -5.34 3.46
N LYS A 20 20.49 -5.36 2.24
CA LYS A 20 20.25 -4.14 1.46
C LYS A 20 18.88 -3.56 1.85
N PRO A 21 18.82 -2.31 2.33
CA PRO A 21 17.56 -1.66 2.65
C PRO A 21 16.78 -1.43 1.34
N ASN A 22 15.59 -2.02 1.25
CA ASN A 22 14.64 -1.71 0.19
C ASN A 22 13.57 -0.79 0.73
N LYS A 23 13.06 0.10 -0.11
CA LYS A 23 11.97 1.01 0.26
C LYS A 23 10.74 0.69 -0.57
N LEU A 24 9.60 0.70 0.12
CA LEU A 24 8.29 0.86 -0.48
C LEU A 24 7.92 2.34 -0.32
N THR A 25 7.74 3.05 -1.43
CA THR A 25 7.27 4.45 -1.39
C THR A 25 6.02 4.62 -2.21
N ILE A 26 5.16 5.55 -1.79
CA ILE A 26 4.06 6.06 -2.59
C ILE A 26 4.16 7.57 -2.59
N ASP A 27 4.30 8.14 -3.79
CA ASP A 27 4.20 9.58 -3.99
C ASP A 27 2.87 9.89 -4.70
N ALA A 28 2.19 10.94 -4.24
CA ALA A 28 0.93 11.41 -4.81
C ALA A 28 1.19 12.61 -5.72
N GLN A 29 0.56 12.58 -6.88
CA GLN A 29 0.46 13.69 -7.82
C GLN A 29 -0.95 14.29 -7.71
N PRO A 30 -1.08 15.56 -7.33
CA PRO A 30 -2.39 16.20 -7.26
C PRO A 30 -2.98 16.39 -8.67
N PRO A 31 -4.32 16.44 -8.80
CA PRO A 31 -4.97 16.89 -10.03
C PRO A 31 -4.47 18.27 -10.45
N SER A 32 -4.44 18.54 -11.75
CA SER A 32 -3.94 19.81 -12.28
C SER A 32 -4.77 20.31 -13.47
N ILE A 33 -4.44 21.50 -13.99
CA ILE A 33 -5.05 22.04 -15.21
C ILE A 33 -3.97 22.04 -16.29
N ASN A 34 -4.29 21.50 -17.46
CA ASN A 34 -3.36 21.42 -18.57
C ASN A 34 -3.24 22.72 -19.37
N GLU A 35 -2.35 22.72 -20.37
CA GLU A 35 -2.05 23.89 -21.21
C GLU A 35 -3.28 24.43 -21.96
N ASN A 36 -4.29 23.60 -22.18
CA ASN A 36 -5.54 23.95 -22.85
C ASN A 36 -6.65 24.38 -21.88
N GLY A 37 -6.38 24.44 -20.57
CA GLY A 37 -7.35 24.82 -19.54
C GLY A 37 -8.29 23.69 -19.11
N PHE A 38 -8.04 22.44 -19.52
CA PHE A 38 -8.83 21.29 -19.10
C PHE A 38 -8.27 20.65 -17.82
N PRO A 39 -9.14 20.15 -16.92
CA PRO A 39 -8.71 19.42 -15.74
C PRO A 39 -8.06 18.08 -16.14
N GLU A 40 -6.94 17.77 -15.51
CA GLU A 40 -6.26 16.47 -15.57
C GLU A 40 -6.34 15.80 -14.20
N GLU A 41 -6.64 14.49 -14.21
CA GLU A 41 -6.70 13.70 -12.99
C GLU A 41 -5.33 13.63 -12.30
N GLY A 42 -5.37 13.47 -10.98
CA GLY A 42 -4.19 13.15 -10.20
C GLY A 42 -3.75 11.70 -10.40
N GLY A 43 -2.80 11.26 -9.59
CA GLY A 43 -2.35 9.88 -9.63
C GLY A 43 -1.32 9.57 -8.55
N TYR A 44 -0.85 8.34 -8.55
CA TYR A 44 0.09 7.84 -7.55
C TYR A 44 1.22 7.06 -8.19
N PHE A 45 2.42 7.19 -7.62
CA PHE A 45 3.61 6.47 -8.02
C PHE A 45 4.01 5.53 -6.89
N LEU A 46 3.72 4.25 -7.06
CA LEU A 46 4.13 3.18 -6.14
C LEU A 46 5.50 2.66 -6.57
N ARG A 47 6.49 2.71 -5.68
CA ARG A 47 7.85 2.21 -5.95
C ARG A 47 8.24 1.09 -4.99
N ILE A 48 8.76 0.01 -5.54
CA ILE A 48 9.21 -1.18 -4.81
C ILE A 48 10.56 -1.62 -5.38
N GLY A 49 11.65 -1.30 -4.66
CA GLY A 49 12.99 -1.48 -5.22
C GLY A 49 13.14 -0.67 -6.51
N ASP A 50 13.52 -1.33 -7.60
CA ASP A 50 13.68 -0.71 -8.92
C ASP A 50 12.38 -0.62 -9.74
N ALA A 51 11.28 -1.25 -9.27
CA ALA A 51 10.00 -1.23 -9.97
C ALA A 51 9.19 0.03 -9.62
N VAL A 52 8.58 0.64 -10.65
CA VAL A 52 7.71 1.82 -10.52
C VAL A 52 6.37 1.53 -11.20
N PHE A 53 5.28 1.69 -10.46
CA PHE A 53 3.91 1.56 -10.93
C PHE A 53 3.21 2.91 -10.87
N HIS A 54 2.54 3.26 -11.96
CA HIS A 54 1.70 4.45 -12.06
C HIS A 54 0.27 3.99 -11.85
N LEU A 55 -0.39 4.54 -10.83
CA LEU A 55 -1.77 4.22 -10.50
C LEU A 55 -2.62 5.45 -10.74
N THR A 56 -3.72 5.26 -11.45
CA THR A 56 -4.83 6.21 -11.48
C THR A 56 -5.48 6.32 -10.09
N GLU A 57 -6.27 7.38 -9.88
CA GLU A 57 -7.08 7.54 -8.66
C GLU A 57 -7.96 6.30 -8.39
N ALA A 58 -8.60 5.76 -9.43
CA ALA A 58 -9.47 4.60 -9.32
C ALA A 58 -8.70 3.32 -8.91
N GLU A 59 -7.53 3.08 -9.51
CA GLU A 59 -6.69 1.92 -9.18
C GLU A 59 -6.11 2.02 -7.77
N ALA A 60 -5.68 3.21 -7.35
CA ALA A 60 -5.16 3.45 -6.01
C ALA A 60 -6.26 3.25 -4.95
N ALA A 61 -7.47 3.75 -5.20
CA ALA A 61 -8.61 3.53 -4.31
C ALA A 61 -8.97 2.03 -4.23
N HIS A 62 -9.00 1.34 -5.36
CA HIS A 62 -9.28 -0.11 -5.39
C HIS A 62 -8.23 -0.91 -4.62
N LEU A 63 -6.94 -0.59 -4.80
CA LEU A 63 -5.83 -1.22 -4.07
C LEU A 63 -5.98 -1.02 -2.56
N ALA A 64 -6.25 0.21 -2.12
CA ALA A 64 -6.41 0.53 -0.70
C ALA A 64 -7.56 -0.24 -0.05
N LEU A 65 -8.73 -0.28 -0.71
CA LEU A 65 -9.89 -1.02 -0.21
C LEU A 65 -9.65 -2.52 -0.16
N THR A 66 -9.02 -3.07 -1.20
CA THR A 66 -8.70 -4.50 -1.28
C THR A 66 -7.75 -4.90 -0.16
N LEU A 67 -6.68 -4.13 0.07
CA LEU A 67 -5.72 -4.40 1.15
C LEU A 67 -6.38 -4.34 2.53
N LEU A 68 -7.24 -3.34 2.77
CA LEU A 68 -7.96 -3.20 4.03
C LEU A 68 -8.88 -4.40 4.31
N GLU A 69 -9.62 -4.85 3.30
CA GLU A 69 -10.51 -6.00 3.44
C GLU A 69 -9.74 -7.30 3.67
N THR A 70 -8.68 -7.55 2.89
CA THR A 70 -7.81 -8.72 3.10
C THR A 70 -7.19 -8.72 4.49
N HIS A 71 -6.74 -7.56 5.00
CA HIS A 71 -6.20 -7.46 6.35
C HIS A 71 -7.23 -7.84 7.43
N ARG A 72 -8.49 -7.38 7.29
CA ARG A 72 -9.57 -7.77 8.20
C ARG A 72 -9.80 -9.27 8.21
N GLN A 73 -9.83 -9.90 7.04
CA GLN A 73 -10.00 -11.34 6.91
C GLN A 73 -8.86 -12.12 7.57
N HIS A 74 -7.60 -11.73 7.33
CA HIS A 74 -6.44 -12.34 7.97
C HIS A 74 -6.49 -12.21 9.51
N THR A 75 -6.92 -11.06 10.03
CA THR A 75 -7.04 -10.84 11.48
C THR A 75 -8.08 -11.78 12.11
N LEU A 76 -9.22 -11.97 11.45
CA LEU A 76 -10.26 -12.91 11.90
C LEU A 76 -9.74 -14.36 11.90
N GLN A 77 -9.03 -14.76 10.84
CA GLN A 77 -8.42 -16.09 10.75
C GLN A 77 -7.36 -16.29 11.86
N PHE A 78 -6.48 -15.32 12.06
CA PHE A 78 -5.45 -15.37 13.09
C PHE A 78 -6.05 -15.50 14.50
N THR A 79 -7.14 -14.75 14.77
CA THR A 79 -7.86 -14.81 16.04
C THR A 79 -8.47 -16.20 16.27
N LYS A 80 -9.08 -16.80 15.24
CA LYS A 80 -9.61 -18.17 15.30
C LYS A 80 -8.52 -19.20 15.62
N ILE A 81 -7.41 -19.17 14.89
CA ILE A 81 -6.27 -20.08 15.10
C ILE A 81 -5.70 -19.92 16.51
N SER A 82 -5.59 -18.68 16.98
CA SER A 82 -5.09 -18.40 18.33
C SER A 82 -6.03 -18.91 19.43
N GLY A 83 -7.35 -18.80 19.22
CA GLY A 83 -8.37 -19.32 20.13
C GLY A 83 -8.40 -20.86 20.19
N GLU A 84 -8.26 -21.53 19.05
CA GLU A 84 -8.19 -23.00 18.98
C GLU A 84 -6.96 -23.57 19.70
N ARG A 85 -5.81 -22.88 19.61
CA ARG A 85 -4.60 -23.27 20.36
C ARG A 85 -4.79 -23.16 21.87
N ARG A 86 -5.54 -22.17 22.36
CA ARG A 86 -5.83 -22.04 23.80
C ARG A 86 -6.74 -23.17 24.29
N LYS A 87 -7.81 -23.48 23.56
CA LYS A 87 -8.72 -24.59 23.92
C LYS A 87 -8.02 -25.95 23.95
N LYS A 88 -7.14 -26.23 22.97
CA LYS A 88 -6.35 -27.47 22.97
C LYS A 88 -5.29 -27.55 24.08
N GLY A 89 -4.83 -26.40 24.60
CA GLY A 89 -3.94 -26.35 25.75
C GLY A 89 -4.68 -26.60 27.06
N GLU A 90 -5.91 -26.08 27.20
CA GLU A 90 -6.77 -26.28 28.37
C GLU A 90 -7.38 -27.70 28.45
N GLU A 91 -7.59 -28.38 27.31
CA GLU A 91 -8.06 -29.78 27.28
C GLU A 91 -6.94 -30.82 27.51
N ALA A 92 -5.68 -30.39 27.52
CA ALA A 92 -4.51 -31.25 27.73
C ALA A 92 -3.93 -31.18 29.15
N GLU A 93 -4.53 -30.36 30.03
CA GLU A 93 -4.29 -30.27 31.48
C GLU A 93 -5.40 -30.97 32.26
#